data_AF-A0A1M7YKC6-F1
#
_entry.id   AF-A0A1M7YKC6-F1
#
_cell.length_a   1.000
_cell.length_b   1.000
_cell.length_c   1.000
_cell.angle_alpha   90.00
_cell.angle_beta   90.00
_cell.angle_gamma   90.00
#
_symmetry.space_group_name_H-M   'P 1'
#
loop_
_entity.id
_entity.type
_entity.pdbx_description
1 polymer ?
#
loop_
_entity_poly.entity_id
_entity_poly.type
_entity_poly.pdbx_seq_one_letter_code
_entity_poly.pdbx_strand_id
1 'polypeptide(L)'
;MKLSKAVDFHLQYHRTNSKKNTVKTCEFVLNRFTVRFGKRDLVSISEEEDLEFLLSLTKNNKQATKRNRYSVLASLYNFIINTGHPALANSCNTSVIRKIFKRPPAIQWNIVDKETVDEIIFRTMNTRNRLMLE
;
A
#
# COMPACT_ATOMS: atom_id res chain seq x y z
N MET A 1 -3.52 -19.09 13.42
CA MET A 1 -2.94 -17.95 14.18
C MET A 1 -3.88 -16.76 14.10
N LYS A 2 -4.23 -16.10 15.22
CA LYS A 2 -5.09 -14.89 15.20
C LYS A 2 -4.49 -13.80 14.31
N LEU A 3 -5.33 -13.15 13.51
CA LEU A 3 -4.90 -12.11 12.58
C LEU A 3 -4.21 -10.95 13.30
N SER A 4 -4.73 -10.49 14.44
CA SER A 4 -4.14 -9.36 15.17
C SER A 4 -2.67 -9.61 15.49
N LYS A 5 -2.34 -10.81 15.99
CA LYS A 5 -0.98 -11.22 16.32
C LYS A 5 -0.08 -11.27 15.08
N ALA A 6 -0.62 -11.74 13.95
CA ALA A 6 0.09 -11.78 12.67
C ALA A 6 0.46 -10.37 12.18
N VAL A 7 -0.50 -9.44 12.28
CA VAL A 7 -0.31 -8.04 11.91
C VAL A 7 0.72 -7.37 12.82
N ASP A 8 0.65 -7.60 14.13
CA ASP A 8 1.61 -7.01 15.08
C ASP A 8 3.05 -7.42 14.77
N PHE A 9 3.30 -8.71 14.51
CA PHE A 9 4.63 -9.19 14.12
C PHE A 9 5.12 -8.57 12.81
N HIS A 10 4.24 -8.47 11.81
CA HIS A 10 4.60 -7.89 10.53
C HIS A 10 4.88 -6.38 10.63
N LEU A 11 4.09 -5.65 11.43
CA LEU A 11 4.33 -4.23 11.71
C LEU A 11 5.62 -4.01 12.49
N GLN A 12 5.92 -4.85 13.49
CA GLN A 12 7.18 -4.80 14.22
C GLN A 12 8.37 -5.01 13.27
N TYR A 13 8.29 -6.00 12.37
CA TYR A 13 9.30 -6.21 11.34
C TYR A 13 9.53 -4.94 10.50
N HIS A 14 8.47 -4.30 10.02
CA HIS A 14 8.60 -3.07 9.24
C HIS A 14 9.11 -1.88 10.05
N ARG A 15 8.76 -1.75 11.33
CA ARG A 15 9.26 -0.68 12.21
C ARG A 15 10.77 -0.74 12.39
N THR A 16 11.34 -1.94 12.45
CA THR A 16 12.80 -2.13 12.59
C THR A 16 13.54 -2.02 11.27
N ASN A 17 12.95 -2.50 10.16
CA ASN A 17 13.68 -2.72 8.91
C ASN A 17 13.29 -1.76 7.76
N SER A 18 12.26 -0.94 7.92
CA SER A 18 11.73 -0.11 6.82
C SER A 18 11.74 1.39 7.15
N LYS A 19 11.78 2.21 6.11
CA LYS A 19 11.64 3.67 6.24
C LYS A 19 10.28 4.03 6.83
N LYS A 20 10.21 5.15 7.56
CA LYS A 20 9.00 5.66 8.22
C LYS A 20 7.77 5.74 7.28
N ASN A 21 7.96 6.13 6.02
CA ASN A 21 6.86 6.21 5.06
C ASN A 21 6.28 4.84 4.68
N THR A 22 7.13 3.82 4.59
CA THR A 22 6.69 2.44 4.36
C THR A 22 5.90 1.93 5.56
N VAL A 23 6.38 2.17 6.78
CA VAL A 23 5.69 1.81 8.03
C VAL A 23 4.29 2.43 8.07
N LYS A 24 4.18 3.74 7.83
CA LYS A 24 2.89 4.45 7.77
C LYS A 24 1.94 3.84 6.74
N THR A 25 2.47 3.41 5.59
CA THR A 25 1.70 2.77 4.53
C THR A 25 1.17 1.40 4.96
N CYS A 26 2.01 0.60 5.62
CA CYS A 26 1.61 -0.68 6.18
C CYS A 26 0.56 -0.52 7.28
N GLU A 27 0.80 0.36 8.26
CA GLU A 27 -0.13 0.65 9.35
C GLU A 27 -1.51 1.08 8.84
N PHE A 28 -1.56 1.93 7.81
CA PHE A 28 -2.83 2.36 7.21
C PHE A 28 -3.71 1.19 6.74
N VAL A 29 -3.11 0.21 6.04
CA VAL A 29 -3.86 -0.94 5.51
C VAL A 29 -4.16 -1.94 6.62
N LEU A 30 -3.14 -2.30 7.40
CA LEU A 30 -3.22 -3.43 8.32
C LEU A 30 -4.03 -3.11 9.58
N ASN A 31 -4.03 -1.86 10.05
CA ASN A 31 -4.90 -1.47 11.15
C ASN A 31 -6.37 -1.58 10.74
N ARG A 32 -6.74 -1.16 9.52
CA ARG A 32 -8.11 -1.30 8.99
C ARG A 32 -8.48 -2.76 8.76
N PHE A 33 -7.54 -3.57 8.30
CA PHE A 33 -7.74 -5.02 8.17
C PHE A 33 -7.98 -5.67 9.53
N THR A 34 -7.21 -5.28 10.55
CA THR A 34 -7.36 -5.75 11.94
C THR A 34 -8.68 -5.32 12.56
N VAL A 35 -9.18 -4.12 12.28
CA VAL A 35 -10.51 -3.67 12.73
C VAL A 35 -11.60 -4.60 12.20
N ARG A 36 -11.50 -5.07 10.95
CA ARG A 36 -12.51 -5.94 10.32
C ARG A 36 -12.39 -7.40 10.73
N PHE A 37 -11.17 -7.94 10.81
CA PHE A 37 -10.93 -9.38 10.95
C PHE A 37 -10.07 -9.78 12.15
N GLY A 38 -9.65 -8.84 13.01
CA GLY A 38 -8.58 -9.06 13.99
C GLY A 38 -8.81 -10.20 15.00
N LYS A 39 -10.08 -10.53 15.30
CA LYS A 39 -10.44 -11.63 16.20
C LYS A 39 -10.41 -13.01 15.52
N ARG A 40 -10.46 -13.07 14.20
CA ARG A 40 -10.51 -14.31 13.41
C ARG A 40 -9.11 -14.90 13.23
N ASP A 41 -9.09 -16.18 12.88
CA ASP A 41 -7.86 -16.83 12.44
C ASP A 41 -7.54 -16.39 11.00
N LEU A 42 -6.27 -16.13 10.70
CA LEU A 42 -5.79 -15.77 9.38
C LEU A 42 -6.21 -16.82 8.31
N VAL A 43 -6.24 -18.10 8.68
CA VAL A 43 -6.61 -19.21 7.77
C VAL A 43 -8.12 -19.18 7.42
N SER A 44 -8.94 -18.55 8.27
CA SER A 44 -10.40 -18.50 8.08
C SER A 44 -10.86 -17.40 7.14
N ILE A 45 -9.95 -16.52 6.68
CA ILE A 45 -10.29 -15.39 5.82
C ILE A 45 -10.27 -15.88 4.38
N SER A 46 -11.39 -15.71 3.67
CA SER A 46 -11.52 -16.15 2.28
C SER A 46 -10.93 -15.14 1.30
N GLU A 47 -10.68 -15.60 0.07
CA GLU A 47 -10.22 -14.76 -1.04
C GLU A 47 -11.25 -13.67 -1.41
N GLU A 48 -12.55 -13.99 -1.29
CA GLU A 48 -13.65 -13.06 -1.52
C GLU A 48 -13.68 -11.95 -0.47
N GLU A 49 -13.44 -12.30 0.80
CA GLU A 49 -13.38 -11.33 1.90
C GLU A 49 -12.20 -10.36 1.74
N ASP A 50 -11.03 -10.87 1.33
CA ASP A 50 -9.87 -10.04 1.01
C ASP A 50 -10.14 -9.11 -0.18
N LEU A 51 -10.77 -9.63 -1.23
CA LEU A 51 -11.16 -8.84 -2.38
C LEU A 51 -12.14 -7.72 -1.98
N GLU A 52 -13.18 -8.05 -1.22
CA GLU A 52 -14.17 -7.09 -0.75
C GLU A 52 -13.56 -6.02 0.16
N PHE A 53 -12.65 -6.43 1.05
CA PHE A 53 -11.87 -5.51 1.87
C PHE A 53 -11.03 -4.56 1.01
N LEU A 54 -10.28 -5.07 0.03
CA LEU A 54 -9.45 -4.22 -0.83
C LEU A 54 -10.28 -3.30 -1.72
N LEU A 55 -11.43 -3.76 -2.22
CA LEU A 55 -12.34 -2.94 -3.02
C LEU A 55 -12.95 -1.81 -2.19
N SER A 56 -13.41 -2.10 -0.97
CA SER A 56 -13.95 -1.08 -0.06
C SER A 56 -12.87 -0.09 0.39
N LEU A 57 -11.67 -0.58 0.73
CA LEU A 57 -10.54 0.26 1.14
C LEU A 57 -10.07 1.21 0.03
N THR A 58 -10.20 0.79 -1.23
CA THR A 58 -9.64 1.50 -2.38
C THR A 58 -10.69 2.12 -3.31
N LYS A 59 -11.91 2.31 -2.80
CA LYS A 59 -13.00 2.96 -3.52
C LYS A 59 -12.55 4.36 -3.98
N ASN A 60 -12.74 4.65 -5.27
CA ASN A 60 -12.34 5.91 -5.92
C ASN A 60 -10.83 6.23 -5.94
N ASN A 61 -9.96 5.30 -5.55
CA ASN A 61 -8.52 5.52 -5.66
C ASN A 61 -7.97 5.23 -7.07
N LYS A 62 -6.91 5.95 -7.44
CA LYS A 62 -6.14 5.68 -8.67
C LYS A 62 -5.51 4.28 -8.61
N GLN A 63 -5.25 3.69 -9.79
CA GLN A 63 -4.70 2.32 -9.91
C GLN A 63 -3.36 2.14 -9.17
N ALA A 64 -2.50 3.17 -9.15
CA ALA A 64 -1.25 3.14 -8.40
C ALA A 64 -1.48 2.92 -6.90
N THR A 65 -2.42 3.66 -6.30
CA THR A 65 -2.79 3.50 -4.89
C THR A 65 -3.43 2.13 -4.64
N LYS A 66 -4.35 1.70 -5.51
CA LYS A 66 -4.95 0.35 -5.46
C LYS A 66 -3.88 -0.74 -5.39
N ARG A 67 -2.92 -0.70 -6.33
CA ARG A 67 -1.80 -1.63 -6.39
C ARG A 67 -0.96 -1.61 -5.10
N ASN A 68 -0.69 -0.43 -4.56
CA ASN A 68 0.09 -0.28 -3.34
C ASN A 68 -0.63 -0.92 -2.13
N ARG A 69 -1.94 -0.66 -1.94
CA ARG A 69 -2.72 -1.25 -0.83
C ARG A 69 -2.79 -2.77 -0.93
N TYR A 70 -3.04 -3.29 -2.13
CA TYR A 70 -2.97 -4.73 -2.40
C TYR A 70 -1.59 -5.31 -2.05
N SER A 71 -0.50 -4.63 -2.45
CA SER A 71 0.85 -5.16 -2.24
C SER A 71 1.21 -5.29 -0.76
N VAL A 72 0.69 -4.38 0.09
CA VAL A 72 0.84 -4.46 1.55
C VAL A 72 0.11 -5.68 2.12
N LEU A 73 -1.13 -5.92 1.69
CA LEU A 73 -1.88 -7.08 2.18
C LEU A 73 -1.24 -8.39 1.70
N ALA A 74 -0.84 -8.46 0.43
CA ALA A 74 -0.14 -9.61 -0.12
C ALA A 74 1.21 -9.86 0.57
N SER A 75 1.95 -8.81 0.98
CA SER A 75 3.20 -8.97 1.71
C SER A 75 3.00 -9.49 3.14
N LEU A 76 1.88 -9.16 3.79
CA LEU A 76 1.53 -9.76 5.08
C LEU A 76 1.42 -11.29 4.96
N TYR A 77 0.61 -11.79 4.01
CA TYR A 77 0.45 -13.22 3.79
C TYR A 77 1.79 -13.89 3.48
N ASN A 78 2.57 -13.34 2.55
CA ASN A 78 3.90 -13.88 2.22
C ASN A 78 4.84 -13.90 3.44
N PHE A 79 4.82 -12.85 4.27
CA PHE A 79 5.63 -12.79 5.49
C PHE A 79 5.26 -13.92 6.46
N ILE A 80 3.97 -14.15 6.68
CA ILE A 80 3.51 -15.23 7.59
C ILE A 80 3.83 -16.62 7.03
N ILE A 81 3.63 -16.82 5.73
CA ILE A 81 3.98 -18.07 5.04
C ILE A 81 5.45 -18.40 5.25
N ASN A 82 6.33 -17.42 5.07
CA ASN A 82 7.77 -17.61 5.15
C ASN A 82 8.32 -17.74 6.59
N THR A 83 7.58 -17.25 7.60
CA THR A 83 8.10 -17.16 8.98
C THR A 83 7.48 -18.15 9.96
N GLY A 84 6.26 -18.63 9.73
CA GLY A 84 5.60 -19.46 10.74
C GLY A 84 4.41 -20.28 10.29
N HIS A 85 3.92 -20.14 9.06
CA HIS A 85 2.83 -20.99 8.56
C HIS A 85 2.98 -21.33 7.06
N PRO A 86 3.96 -22.16 6.66
CA PRO A 86 4.25 -22.44 5.26
C PRO A 86 3.10 -23.07 4.47
N ALA A 87 2.20 -23.80 5.15
CA ALA A 87 1.02 -24.41 4.55
C ALA A 87 -0.11 -23.41 4.23
N LEU A 88 0.03 -22.13 4.62
CA LEU A 88 -0.96 -21.10 4.30
C LEU A 88 -0.86 -20.74 2.82
N ALA A 89 -1.99 -20.78 2.11
CA ALA A 89 -2.08 -20.21 0.77
C ALA A 89 -2.26 -18.69 0.88
N ASN A 90 -1.57 -17.93 0.01
CA ASN A 90 -1.80 -16.49 -0.07
C ASN A 90 -3.09 -16.23 -0.84
N SER A 91 -4.16 -15.91 -0.11
CA SER A 91 -5.49 -15.59 -0.64
C SER A 91 -5.50 -14.39 -1.61
N CYS A 92 -4.52 -13.48 -1.51
CA CYS A 92 -4.37 -12.38 -2.46
C CYS A 92 -3.77 -12.80 -3.81
N ASN A 93 -3.26 -14.03 -3.97
CA ASN A 93 -2.58 -14.47 -5.19
C ASN A 93 -3.50 -14.97 -6.31
N THR A 94 -4.82 -14.93 -6.12
CA THR A 94 -5.78 -15.33 -7.15
C THR A 94 -5.63 -14.50 -8.43
N SER A 95 -5.94 -15.12 -9.57
CA SER A 95 -5.89 -14.45 -10.88
C SER A 95 -6.81 -13.22 -10.93
N VAL A 96 -7.96 -13.28 -10.29
CA VAL A 96 -8.95 -12.19 -10.20
C VAL A 96 -8.39 -10.99 -9.43
N ILE A 97 -7.93 -11.21 -8.18
CA ILE A 97 -7.38 -10.12 -7.36
C ILE A 97 -6.16 -9.51 -8.05
N ARG A 98 -5.25 -10.32 -8.60
CA ARG A 98 -4.08 -9.83 -9.34
C ARG A 98 -4.45 -8.96 -10.54
N LYS A 99 -5.51 -9.31 -11.28
CA LYS A 99 -5.98 -8.55 -12.45
C LYS A 99 -6.60 -7.20 -12.05
N ILE A 100 -7.38 -7.17 -10.97
CA ILE A 100 -8.00 -5.94 -10.43
C ILE A 100 -6.91 -5.00 -9.90
N PHE A 101 -5.95 -5.51 -9.14
CA PHE A 101 -4.87 -4.75 -8.53
C PHE A 101 -3.57 -4.83 -9.35
N LYS A 102 -3.68 -4.82 -10.68
CA LYS A 102 -2.53 -4.83 -11.60
C LYS A 102 -1.67 -3.57 -11.43
N ARG A 103 -0.38 -3.69 -11.75
CA ARG A 103 0.52 -2.52 -11.76
C ARG A 103 0.03 -1.52 -12.82
N PRO A 104 -0.07 -0.22 -12.51
CA PRO A 104 -0.33 0.78 -13.53
C PRO A 104 0.84 0.83 -14.53
N PRO A 105 0.58 1.23 -15.79
CA PRO A 105 1.66 1.52 -16.72
C PRO A 105 2.55 2.65 -16.18
N ALA A 106 3.81 2.66 -16.61
CA ALA A 106 4.72 3.75 -16.29
C ALA A 106 4.13 5.06 -16.83
N ILE A 107 4.02 6.07 -15.95
CA ILE A 107 3.59 7.40 -16.36
C ILE A 107 4.82 8.10 -16.92
N GLN A 108 4.75 8.46 -18.20
CA GLN A 108 5.70 9.41 -18.78
C GLN A 108 5.31 10.79 -18.27
N TRP A 109 6.18 11.38 -17.44
CA TRP A 109 5.97 12.75 -16.98
C TRP A 109 6.31 13.71 -18.12
N ASN A 110 5.45 14.69 -18.34
CA ASN A 110 5.78 15.79 -19.24
C ASN A 110 6.89 16.61 -18.57
N ILE A 111 8.04 16.68 -19.23
CA ILE A 111 9.14 17.53 -18.79
C ILE A 111 8.72 18.96 -19.08
N VAL A 112 8.76 19.80 -18.06
CA VAL A 112 8.42 21.22 -18.16
C VAL A 112 9.58 21.94 -18.87
N ASP A 113 9.28 22.77 -19.85
CA ASP A 113 10.27 23.57 -20.57
C ASP A 113 10.79 24.73 -19.71
N LYS A 114 11.93 25.29 -20.13
CA LYS A 114 12.61 26.35 -19.38
C LYS A 114 11.74 27.61 -19.23
N GLU A 115 11.04 28.03 -20.27
CA GLU A 115 10.23 29.26 -20.25
C GLU A 115 9.09 29.14 -19.24
N THR A 116 8.42 27.99 -19.21
CA THR A 116 7.39 27.69 -18.21
C THR A 116 7.96 27.67 -16.79
N VAL A 117 9.16 27.11 -16.58
CA VAL A 117 9.82 27.14 -15.26
C VAL A 117 10.14 28.58 -14.83
N ASP A 118 10.74 29.37 -15.72
CA ASP A 118 11.07 30.78 -15.47
C ASP A 118 9.81 31.60 -15.15
N GLU A 119 8.70 31.36 -15.85
CA GLU A 119 7.41 32.00 -15.57
C GLU A 119 6.86 31.61 -14.19
N ILE A 120 6.94 30.33 -13.80
CA ILE A 120 6.50 29.87 -12.48
C ILE A 120 7.32 30.54 -11.36
N ILE A 121 8.64 30.62 -11.52
CA ILE A 121 9.53 31.31 -10.58
C ILE A 121 9.13 32.79 -10.48
N PHE A 122 8.98 33.46 -11.62
CA PHE A 122 8.64 34.88 -11.67
C PHE A 122 7.29 35.18 -10.98
N ARG A 123 6.27 34.35 -11.22
CA ARG A 123 4.94 34.46 -10.61
C ARG A 123 4.89 34.08 -9.12
N THR A 124 5.92 33.43 -8.59
CA THR A 124 5.96 33.02 -7.18
C THR A 124 6.28 34.21 -6.28
N MET A 125 5.24 34.74 -5.63
CA MET A 125 5.35 35.94 -4.77
C MET A 125 6.00 35.68 -3.41
N ASN A 126 5.94 34.45 -2.90
CA ASN A 126 6.57 34.10 -1.63
C ASN A 126 8.08 33.94 -1.84
N THR A 127 8.88 34.81 -1.19
CA THR A 127 10.34 34.88 -1.37
C THR A 127 11.04 33.55 -1.07
N ARG A 128 10.62 32.82 -0.03
CA ARG A 128 11.20 31.52 0.31
C ARG A 128 10.92 30.49 -0.79
N ASN A 129 9.68 30.42 -1.25
CA ASN A 129 9.30 29.46 -2.28
C ASN A 129 9.97 29.78 -3.61
N ARG A 130 10.07 31.06 -3.95
CA ARG A 130 10.80 31.51 -5.14
C ARG A 130 12.26 31.10 -5.10
N LEU A 131 12.96 31.37 -3.99
CA LEU A 131 14.36 30.97 -3.80
C LEU A 131 14.56 29.45 -3.84
N MET A 132 13.54 28.65 -3.49
CA MET A 132 13.60 27.19 -3.62
C MET A 132 13.39 26.69 -5.06
N LEU A 133 12.81 27.51 -5.93
CA LEU A 133 12.53 27.19 -7.34
C LEU A 133 13.62 27.69 -8.29
N GLU A 134 14.35 28.75 -7.90
CA GLU A 134 15.60 29.22 -8.54
C GLU A 134 16.76 28.23 -8.36
#